data_AF-A0A3C1YUE8-F1
#
_entry.id   AF-A0A3C1YUE8-F1
#
_cell.length_a   1.000
_cell.length_b   1.000
_cell.length_c   1.000
_cell.angle_alpha   90.00
_cell.angle_beta   90.00
_cell.angle_gamma   90.00
#
_symmetry.space_group_name_H-M   'P 1'
#
loop_
_entity.id
_entity.type
_entity.pdbx_description
1 polymer ?
#
loop_
_entity_poly.entity_id
_entity_poly.type
_entity_poly.pdbx_seq_one_letter_code
_entity_poly.pdbx_strand_id
1 'polypeptide(L)'
;MKHYITLIRPINFFITLVSIFVSCLLAGGTQEQILLMIFASIGGAMIGSGGMVINDILDIEIDRINKPERPLPSGAIARYDALMFYAILTGFGLIMSAYTTRAAFIIAFFAVPLIVLYSKVLKGTPLLGNITVGGLTGLAFIFGGATVGNIRQSLMPALFAFLINVGREIVKDMEDVDGDSKNNAHTLPVKYGMKNAGIIATTFLIFVIGSTFIPFIYGLYGLKYLIAVNLGVNLVLVYVIISLWKDQSVKNLNRISIILKWDMLVGLVAIYLG
;
A
#
# COMPACT_ATOMS: atom_id res chain seq x y z
N MET A 1 -17.03 7.59 17.69
CA MET A 1 -17.09 6.48 16.70
C MET A 1 -16.65 6.91 15.30
N LYS A 2 -17.26 7.94 14.67
CA LYS A 2 -16.90 8.42 13.32
C LYS A 2 -15.40 8.70 13.12
N HIS A 3 -14.76 9.38 14.08
CA HIS A 3 -13.32 9.71 14.01
C HIS A 3 -12.39 8.49 14.03
N TYR A 4 -12.75 7.43 14.77
CA TYR A 4 -11.98 6.18 14.79
C TYR A 4 -12.09 5.41 13.48
N ILE A 5 -13.28 5.44 12.84
CA ILE A 5 -13.48 4.89 11.50
C ILE A 5 -12.62 5.63 10.48
N THR A 6 -12.47 6.95 10.61
CA THR A 6 -11.58 7.73 9.74
C THR A 6 -10.12 7.33 9.92
N LEU A 7 -9.65 7.10 11.16
CA LEU A 7 -8.27 6.69 11.46
C LEU A 7 -7.87 5.35 10.82
N ILE A 8 -8.78 4.36 10.76
CA ILE A 8 -8.49 3.07 10.11
C ILE A 8 -8.49 3.13 8.58
N ARG A 9 -8.80 4.30 7.98
CA ARG A 9 -8.92 4.53 6.53
C ARG A 9 -9.65 3.37 5.82
N PRO A 10 -10.99 3.29 5.91
CA PRO A 10 -11.76 2.09 5.57
C PRO A 10 -11.53 1.54 4.16
N ILE A 11 -11.27 2.43 3.19
CA ILE A 11 -10.92 2.04 1.82
C ILE A 11 -9.59 1.28 1.79
N ASN A 12 -8.57 1.76 2.51
CA ASN A 12 -7.28 1.07 2.61
C ASN A 12 -7.43 -0.26 3.36
N PHE A 13 -8.19 -0.29 4.45
CA PHE A 13 -8.53 -1.52 5.17
C PHE A 13 -9.15 -2.56 4.21
N PHE A 14 -10.16 -2.15 3.43
CA PHE A 14 -10.84 -3.01 2.49
C PHE A 14 -9.91 -3.50 1.36
N ILE A 15 -9.11 -2.61 0.77
CA ILE A 15 -8.13 -2.98 -0.26
C ILE A 15 -7.16 -4.01 0.30
N THR A 16 -6.58 -3.80 1.49
CA THR A 16 -5.65 -4.76 2.10
C THR A 16 -6.33 -6.12 2.36
N LEU A 17 -7.56 -6.11 2.90
CA LEU A 17 -8.33 -7.32 3.18
C LEU A 17 -8.55 -8.14 1.90
N VAL A 18 -9.02 -7.50 0.83
CA VAL A 18 -9.29 -8.13 -0.47
C VAL A 18 -8.00 -8.58 -1.14
N SER A 19 -6.94 -7.75 -1.14
CA SER A 19 -5.64 -8.11 -1.73
C SER A 19 -5.06 -9.37 -1.12
N ILE A 20 -5.07 -9.49 0.22
CA ILE A 20 -4.58 -10.69 0.92
C ILE A 20 -5.45 -11.90 0.57
N PHE A 21 -6.78 -11.74 0.55
CA PHE A 21 -7.69 -12.85 0.26
C PHE A 21 -7.50 -13.36 -1.17
N VAL A 22 -7.44 -12.46 -2.15
CA VAL A 22 -7.17 -12.78 -3.55
C VAL A 22 -5.79 -13.40 -3.69
N SER A 23 -4.78 -12.90 -2.96
CA SER A 23 -3.45 -13.52 -2.98
C SER A 23 -3.46 -14.96 -2.48
N CYS A 24 -4.26 -15.29 -1.46
CA CYS A 24 -4.45 -16.67 -1.01
C CYS A 24 -5.09 -17.54 -2.11
N LEU A 25 -6.13 -17.03 -2.80
CA LEU A 25 -6.78 -17.74 -3.90
C LEU A 25 -5.81 -18.00 -5.05
N LEU A 26 -5.05 -16.98 -5.47
CA LEU A 26 -4.04 -17.08 -6.53
C LEU A 26 -2.92 -18.06 -6.18
N ALA A 27 -2.59 -18.19 -4.89
CA ALA A 27 -1.61 -19.13 -4.41
C ALA A 27 -2.14 -20.58 -4.30
N GLY A 28 -3.40 -20.83 -4.68
CA GLY A 28 -4.02 -22.16 -4.68
C GLY A 28 -4.75 -22.51 -3.38
N GLY A 29 -5.17 -21.51 -2.61
CA GLY A 29 -5.95 -21.72 -1.39
C GLY A 29 -7.23 -22.54 -1.64
N THR A 30 -7.46 -23.55 -0.81
CA THR A 30 -8.60 -24.46 -0.92
C THR A 30 -9.76 -24.04 0.00
N GLN A 31 -10.93 -24.64 -0.20
CA GLN A 31 -12.08 -24.43 0.68
C GLN A 31 -11.80 -24.87 2.13
N GLU A 32 -10.95 -25.88 2.33
CA GLU A 32 -10.53 -26.32 3.67
C GLU A 32 -9.70 -25.25 4.41
N GLN A 33 -8.98 -24.41 3.66
CA GLN A 33 -8.15 -23.33 4.20
C GLN A 33 -8.90 -21.99 4.33
N ILE A 34 -10.21 -21.94 4.01
CA ILE A 34 -10.97 -20.68 3.95
C ILE A 34 -10.90 -19.87 5.26
N LEU A 35 -10.91 -20.55 6.41
CA LEU A 35 -10.80 -19.88 7.71
C LEU A 35 -9.41 -19.24 7.91
N LEU A 36 -8.34 -19.92 7.50
CA LEU A 36 -6.98 -19.36 7.54
C LEU A 36 -6.88 -18.13 6.64
N MET A 37 -7.50 -18.18 5.46
CA MET A 37 -7.54 -17.06 4.53
C MET A 37 -8.30 -15.86 5.13
N ILE A 38 -9.45 -16.10 5.78
CA ILE A 38 -10.22 -15.05 6.46
C ILE A 38 -9.39 -14.44 7.62
N PHE A 39 -8.74 -15.27 8.43
CA PHE A 39 -7.88 -14.79 9.52
C PHE A 39 -6.69 -13.99 9.00
N ALA A 40 -6.04 -14.41 7.92
CA ALA A 40 -4.98 -13.65 7.27
C ALA A 40 -5.50 -12.30 6.77
N SER A 41 -6.60 -12.28 6.02
CA SER A 41 -7.18 -11.06 5.46
C SER A 41 -7.58 -10.04 6.52
N ILE A 42 -8.26 -10.48 7.59
CA ILE A 42 -8.64 -9.61 8.72
C ILE A 42 -7.37 -9.19 9.47
N GLY A 43 -6.46 -10.12 9.75
CA GLY A 43 -5.25 -9.87 10.51
C GLY A 43 -4.34 -8.84 9.85
N GLY A 44 -4.05 -9.01 8.56
CA GLY A 44 -3.24 -8.08 7.78
C GLY A 44 -3.91 -6.72 7.60
N ALA A 45 -5.23 -6.66 7.40
CA ALA A 45 -5.96 -5.39 7.29
C ALA A 45 -5.97 -4.61 8.62
N MET A 46 -6.06 -5.31 9.75
CA MET A 46 -5.97 -4.72 11.09
C MET A 46 -4.55 -4.22 11.39
N ILE A 47 -3.51 -4.98 11.05
CA ILE A 47 -2.11 -4.54 11.15
C ILE A 47 -1.87 -3.30 10.27
N GLY A 48 -2.33 -3.32 9.02
CA GLY A 48 -2.25 -2.18 8.10
C GLY A 48 -2.96 -0.94 8.65
N SER A 49 -4.13 -1.12 9.27
CA SER A 49 -4.86 -0.02 9.93
C SER A 49 -4.14 0.51 11.16
N GLY A 50 -3.57 -0.36 11.98
CA GLY A 50 -2.65 0.05 13.04
C GLY A 50 -1.49 0.87 12.48
N GLY A 51 -0.92 0.46 11.35
CA GLY A 51 0.10 1.23 10.64
C GLY A 51 -0.33 2.64 10.23
N MET A 52 -1.58 2.81 9.82
CA MET A 52 -2.14 4.12 9.51
C MET A 52 -2.34 4.97 10.77
N VAL A 53 -2.79 4.36 11.88
CA VAL A 53 -2.95 5.04 13.17
C VAL A 53 -1.61 5.53 13.73
N ILE A 54 -0.57 4.67 13.76
CA ILE A 54 0.76 5.09 14.27
C ILE A 54 1.40 6.16 13.38
N ASN A 55 1.15 6.11 12.07
CA ASN A 55 1.58 7.15 11.14
C ASN A 55 0.93 8.49 11.50
N ASP A 56 -0.41 8.54 11.64
CA ASP A 56 -1.13 9.76 12.00
C ASP A 56 -0.71 10.30 13.39
N ILE A 57 -0.33 9.44 14.35
CA ILE A 57 0.18 9.85 15.67
C ILE A 57 1.55 10.54 15.58
N LEU A 58 2.42 10.08 14.68
CA LEU A 58 3.75 10.66 14.47
C LEU A 58 3.70 11.89 13.56
N ASP A 59 2.67 11.98 12.71
CA ASP A 59 2.47 13.06 11.74
C ASP A 59 1.65 14.25 12.29
N ILE A 60 1.26 14.27 13.57
CA ILE A 60 0.34 15.30 14.10
C ILE A 60 0.74 16.73 13.69
N GLU A 61 2.02 17.10 13.84
CA GLU A 61 2.51 18.43 13.50
C GLU A 61 2.58 18.69 11.98
N ILE A 62 2.87 17.66 11.18
CA ILE A 62 2.85 17.74 9.71
C ILE A 62 1.41 17.92 9.23
N ASP A 63 0.49 17.10 9.74
CA ASP A 63 -0.92 17.12 9.37
C ASP A 63 -1.64 18.38 9.88
N ARG A 64 -1.17 19.06 10.92
CA ARG A 64 -1.69 20.40 11.29
C ARG A 64 -1.56 21.41 10.15
N ILE A 65 -0.56 21.25 9.28
CA ILE A 65 -0.33 22.11 8.12
C ILE A 65 -1.07 21.56 6.90
N ASN A 66 -0.86 20.29 6.58
CA ASN A 66 -1.34 19.70 5.33
C ASN A 66 -2.83 19.33 5.37
N LYS A 67 -3.32 18.84 6.53
CA LYS A 67 -4.61 18.15 6.69
C LYS A 67 -5.22 18.42 8.08
N PRO A 68 -5.45 19.70 8.46
CA PRO A 68 -5.85 20.09 9.82
C PRO A 68 -7.19 19.50 10.26
N GLU A 69 -8.03 19.08 9.31
CA GLU A 69 -9.32 18.44 9.55
C GLU A 69 -9.22 16.99 10.05
N ARG A 70 -8.03 16.38 10.03
CA ARG A 70 -7.84 15.00 10.50
C ARG A 70 -8.13 14.85 12.00
N PRO A 71 -8.55 13.66 12.47
CA PRO A 71 -8.96 13.44 13.85
C PRO A 71 -7.94 13.84 14.93
N LEU A 72 -6.64 13.62 14.68
CA LEU A 72 -5.58 13.92 15.64
C LEU A 72 -5.17 15.40 15.65
N PRO A 73 -4.84 16.04 14.51
CA PRO A 73 -4.53 17.48 14.46
C PRO A 73 -5.66 18.38 14.97
N SER A 74 -6.92 18.02 14.69
CA SER A 74 -8.11 18.76 15.15
C SER A 74 -8.42 18.58 16.64
N GLY A 75 -7.75 17.63 17.32
CA GLY A 75 -8.02 17.30 18.73
C GLY A 75 -9.28 16.46 18.95
N ALA A 76 -9.92 15.95 17.89
CA ALA A 76 -11.10 15.09 18.01
C ALA A 76 -10.83 13.72 18.65
N ILE A 77 -9.57 13.26 18.64
CA ILE A 77 -9.08 12.08 19.36
C ILE A 77 -7.80 12.47 20.10
N ALA A 78 -7.68 12.08 21.38
CA ALA A 78 -6.45 12.30 22.13
C ALA A 78 -5.35 11.34 21.67
N ARG A 79 -4.09 11.80 21.74
CA ARG A 79 -2.93 10.99 21.35
C ARG A 79 -2.85 9.64 22.08
N TYR A 80 -3.19 9.63 23.38
CA TYR A 80 -3.20 8.41 24.18
C TYR A 80 -4.24 7.40 23.68
N ASP A 81 -5.45 7.87 23.37
CA ASP A 81 -6.51 6.99 22.85
C ASP A 81 -6.14 6.40 21.48
N ALA A 82 -5.50 7.19 20.62
CA ALA A 82 -4.99 6.68 19.35
C ALA A 82 -3.88 5.64 19.55
N LEU A 83 -2.99 5.80 20.53
CA LEU A 83 -1.98 4.79 20.87
C LEU A 83 -2.62 3.49 21.37
N MET A 84 -3.65 3.58 22.23
CA MET A 84 -4.40 2.41 22.68
C MET A 84 -5.11 1.73 21.51
N PHE A 85 -5.70 2.51 20.60
CA PHE A 85 -6.36 1.98 19.41
C PHE A 85 -5.37 1.29 18.46
N TYR A 86 -4.19 1.87 18.25
CA TYR A 86 -3.07 1.23 17.55
C TYR A 86 -2.71 -0.13 18.16
N ALA A 87 -2.55 -0.20 19.50
CA ALA A 87 -2.21 -1.43 20.20
C ALA A 87 -3.31 -2.50 20.06
N ILE A 88 -4.59 -2.11 20.13
CA ILE A 88 -5.72 -3.02 19.94
C ILE A 88 -5.75 -3.57 18.51
N LEU A 89 -5.62 -2.71 17.50
CA LEU A 89 -5.65 -3.13 16.09
C LEU A 89 -4.49 -4.07 15.74
N THR A 90 -3.26 -3.70 16.12
CA THR A 90 -2.08 -4.52 15.84
C THR A 90 -2.06 -5.80 16.64
N GLY A 91 -2.42 -5.76 17.93
CA GLY A 91 -2.53 -6.94 18.79
C GLY A 91 -3.56 -7.94 18.27
N PHE A 92 -4.77 -7.47 17.92
CA PHE A 92 -5.80 -8.31 17.33
C PHE A 92 -5.37 -8.86 15.96
N GLY A 93 -4.70 -8.05 15.14
CA GLY A 93 -4.18 -8.49 13.86
C GLY A 93 -3.13 -9.59 13.98
N LEU A 94 -2.24 -9.51 14.97
CA LEU A 94 -1.26 -10.56 15.28
C LEU A 94 -1.92 -11.83 15.83
N ILE A 95 -2.94 -11.70 16.70
CA ILE A 95 -3.73 -12.84 17.19
C ILE A 95 -4.38 -13.58 16.02
N MET A 96 -5.03 -12.86 15.10
CA MET A 96 -5.62 -13.47 13.90
C MET A 96 -4.55 -14.15 13.04
N SER A 97 -3.40 -13.49 12.84
CA SER A 97 -2.28 -14.05 12.09
C SER A 97 -1.70 -15.30 12.75
N ALA A 98 -1.82 -15.47 14.08
CA ALA A 98 -1.35 -16.66 14.79
C ALA A 98 -2.20 -17.91 14.51
N TYR A 99 -3.45 -17.74 14.06
CA TYR A 99 -4.32 -18.84 13.60
C TYR A 99 -4.10 -19.22 12.13
N THR A 100 -3.06 -18.66 11.48
CA THR A 100 -2.65 -19.01 10.12
C THR A 100 -1.47 -19.98 10.15
N THR A 101 -0.64 -20.02 9.09
CA THR A 101 0.58 -20.84 9.09
C THR A 101 1.70 -20.14 9.87
N ARG A 102 2.68 -20.92 10.34
CA ARG A 102 3.86 -20.38 11.02
C ARG A 102 4.61 -19.35 10.15
N ALA A 103 4.71 -19.60 8.84
CA ALA A 103 5.37 -18.69 7.91
C ALA A 103 4.61 -17.36 7.79
N ALA A 104 3.28 -17.41 7.65
CA ALA A 104 2.44 -16.22 7.61
C ALA A 104 2.52 -15.41 8.92
N PHE A 105 2.46 -16.07 10.08
CA PHE A 105 2.62 -15.40 11.37
C PHE A 105 3.98 -14.68 11.51
N ILE A 106 5.09 -15.31 11.09
CA ILE A 106 6.42 -14.68 11.12
C ILE A 106 6.44 -13.41 10.27
N ILE A 107 5.85 -13.47 9.06
CA ILE A 107 5.75 -12.28 8.19
C ILE A 107 4.97 -11.16 8.88
N ALA A 108 3.79 -11.46 9.43
CA ALA A 108 2.96 -10.49 10.13
C ALA A 108 3.67 -9.89 11.36
N PHE A 109 4.36 -10.73 12.15
CA PHE A 109 5.09 -10.32 13.34
C PHE A 109 6.21 -9.33 13.01
N PHE A 110 7.01 -9.58 11.97
CA PHE A 110 8.09 -8.67 11.56
C PHE A 110 7.61 -7.47 10.74
N ALA A 111 6.41 -7.51 10.15
CA ALA A 111 5.83 -6.36 9.48
C ALA A 111 5.51 -5.22 10.46
N VAL A 112 5.05 -5.53 11.69
CA VAL A 112 4.70 -4.51 12.70
C VAL A 112 5.87 -3.59 13.08
N PRO A 113 7.05 -4.08 13.51
CA PRO A 113 8.18 -3.19 13.80
C PRO A 113 8.69 -2.46 12.56
N LEU A 114 8.59 -3.04 11.36
CA LEU A 114 8.95 -2.36 10.12
C LEU A 114 8.01 -1.18 9.81
N ILE A 115 6.71 -1.34 10.05
CA ILE A 115 5.72 -0.25 9.94
C ILE A 115 6.06 0.89 10.91
N VAL A 116 6.40 0.57 12.16
CA VAL A 116 6.80 1.57 13.16
C VAL A 116 8.10 2.26 12.77
N LEU A 117 9.09 1.50 12.30
CA LEU A 117 10.37 2.02 11.80
C LEU A 117 10.16 2.96 10.61
N TYR A 118 9.25 2.60 9.70
CA TYR A 118 8.85 3.46 8.60
C TYR A 118 8.28 4.78 9.12
N SER A 119 7.24 4.75 9.95
CA SER A 119 6.55 5.96 10.41
C SER A 119 7.46 6.86 11.25
N LYS A 120 8.41 6.29 12.00
CA LYS A 120 9.31 7.05 12.87
C LYS A 120 10.54 7.61 12.16
N VAL A 121 11.11 6.86 11.21
CA VAL A 121 12.45 7.15 10.67
C VAL A 121 12.44 7.20 9.14
N LEU A 122 11.97 6.14 8.48
CA LEU A 122 12.20 5.99 7.04
C LEU A 122 11.31 6.89 6.19
N LYS A 123 10.13 7.28 6.68
CA LYS A 123 9.20 8.14 5.93
C LYS A 123 9.84 9.45 5.47
N GLY A 124 10.68 10.06 6.31
CA GLY A 124 11.38 11.31 5.98
C GLY A 124 12.65 11.11 5.15
N THR A 125 12.96 9.90 4.68
CA THR A 125 14.17 9.61 3.90
C THR A 125 13.85 9.48 2.41
N PRO A 126 14.63 10.12 1.51
CA PRO A 126 14.30 10.12 0.09
C PRO A 126 14.37 8.70 -0.46
N LEU A 127 13.33 8.28 -1.16
CA LEU A 127 13.16 6.98 -1.83
C LEU A 127 13.05 5.77 -0.88
N LEU A 128 13.84 5.72 0.19
CA LEU A 128 13.84 4.59 1.13
C LEU A 128 12.50 4.47 1.87
N GLY A 129 11.87 5.60 2.24
CA GLY A 129 10.50 5.60 2.76
C GLY A 129 9.51 4.99 1.77
N ASN A 130 9.54 5.45 0.50
CA ASN A 130 8.65 4.97 -0.56
C ASN A 130 8.84 3.47 -0.84
N ILE A 131 10.10 3.01 -0.93
CA ILE A 131 10.47 1.59 -1.09
C ILE A 131 9.95 0.77 0.09
N THR A 132 10.01 1.29 1.30
CA THR A 132 9.52 0.57 2.49
C THR A 132 8.01 0.35 2.44
N VAL A 133 7.22 1.37 2.11
CA VAL A 133 5.75 1.22 1.97
C VAL A 133 5.39 0.33 0.79
N GLY A 134 6.09 0.47 -0.33
CA GLY A 134 5.99 -0.46 -1.46
C GLY A 134 6.27 -1.90 -1.03
N GLY A 135 7.35 -2.10 -0.27
CA GLY A 135 7.78 -3.39 0.27
C GLY A 135 6.73 -4.01 1.17
N LEU A 136 6.18 -3.25 2.11
CA LEU A 136 5.08 -3.68 2.98
C LEU A 136 3.82 -4.05 2.19
N THR A 137 3.53 -3.33 1.10
CA THR A 137 2.38 -3.60 0.23
C THR A 137 2.59 -4.90 -0.55
N GLY A 138 3.78 -5.13 -1.12
CA GLY A 138 4.14 -6.41 -1.74
C GLY A 138 4.17 -7.57 -0.73
N LEU A 139 4.65 -7.32 0.48
CA LEU A 139 4.70 -8.29 1.58
C LEU A 139 3.31 -8.80 1.96
N ALA A 140 2.26 -8.00 1.80
CA ALA A 140 0.87 -8.44 2.03
C ALA A 140 0.46 -9.59 1.09
N PHE A 141 0.94 -9.61 -0.15
CA PHE A 141 0.71 -10.73 -1.07
C PHE A 141 1.54 -11.95 -0.67
N ILE A 142 2.80 -11.76 -0.32
CA ILE A 142 3.68 -12.83 0.19
C ILE A 142 3.06 -13.48 1.44
N PHE A 143 2.48 -12.67 2.33
CA PHE A 143 1.73 -13.12 3.51
C PHE A 143 0.52 -13.98 3.12
N GLY A 144 -0.26 -13.58 2.12
CA GLY A 144 -1.35 -14.40 1.58
C GLY A 144 -0.85 -15.74 1.00
N GLY A 145 0.21 -15.72 0.19
CA GLY A 145 0.83 -16.95 -0.33
C GLY A 145 1.36 -17.88 0.76
N ALA A 146 2.00 -17.32 1.79
CA ALA A 146 2.48 -18.08 2.95
C ALA A 146 1.34 -18.71 3.76
N THR A 147 0.16 -18.07 3.81
CA THR A 147 -1.03 -18.56 4.52
C THR A 147 -1.53 -19.88 3.94
N VAL A 148 -1.40 -20.08 2.63
CA VAL A 148 -1.83 -21.32 1.96
C VAL A 148 -0.66 -22.26 1.61
N GLY A 149 0.56 -21.90 2.00
CA GLY A 149 1.77 -22.71 1.81
C GLY A 149 2.45 -22.56 0.45
N ASN A 150 2.10 -21.55 -0.34
CA ASN A 150 2.63 -21.34 -1.69
C ASN A 150 3.04 -19.87 -1.93
N ILE A 151 4.19 -19.49 -1.39
CA ILE A 151 4.75 -18.14 -1.56
C ILE A 151 5.08 -17.86 -3.03
N ARG A 152 5.53 -18.87 -3.79
CA ARG A 152 6.03 -18.66 -5.16
C ARG A 152 4.99 -18.01 -6.07
N GLN A 153 3.73 -18.44 -5.99
CA GLN A 153 2.65 -17.88 -6.81
C GLN A 153 2.29 -16.42 -6.44
N SER A 154 2.59 -16.00 -5.20
CA SER A 154 2.34 -14.64 -4.74
C SER A 154 3.45 -13.64 -5.12
N LEU A 155 4.60 -14.09 -5.62
CA LEU A 155 5.75 -13.23 -5.92
C LEU A 155 5.47 -12.22 -7.04
N MET A 156 4.77 -12.65 -8.09
CA MET A 156 4.46 -11.76 -9.22
C MET A 156 3.45 -10.67 -8.83
N PRO A 157 2.30 -11.00 -8.20
CA PRO A 157 1.42 -9.98 -7.61
C PRO A 157 2.13 -9.07 -6.61
N ALA A 158 3.01 -9.62 -5.76
CA ALA A 158 3.80 -8.85 -4.80
C ALA A 158 4.72 -7.82 -5.50
N LEU A 159 5.36 -8.21 -6.61
CA LEU A 159 6.20 -7.31 -7.41
C LEU A 159 5.38 -6.17 -8.02
N PHE A 160 4.22 -6.48 -8.61
CA PHE A 160 3.34 -5.45 -9.17
C PHE A 160 2.88 -4.46 -8.09
N ALA A 161 2.41 -4.98 -6.96
CA ALA A 161 1.97 -4.19 -5.82
C ALA A 161 3.10 -3.33 -5.23
N PHE A 162 4.32 -3.87 -5.17
CA PHE A 162 5.52 -3.12 -4.80
C PHE A 162 5.75 -1.94 -5.76
N LEU A 163 5.92 -2.21 -7.05
CA LEU A 163 6.31 -1.21 -8.04
C LEU A 163 5.28 -0.07 -8.16
N ILE A 164 3.99 -0.41 -8.28
CA ILE A 164 2.93 0.59 -8.42
C ILE A 164 2.79 1.43 -7.14
N ASN A 165 2.95 0.81 -5.97
CA ASN A 165 2.83 1.55 -4.72
C ASN A 165 4.05 2.45 -4.45
N VAL A 166 5.27 2.06 -4.85
CA VAL A 166 6.42 2.98 -4.79
C VAL A 166 6.17 4.21 -5.65
N GLY A 167 5.76 4.03 -6.91
CA GLY A 167 5.45 5.15 -7.81
C GLY A 167 4.34 6.05 -7.24
N ARG A 168 3.27 5.45 -6.72
CA ARG A 168 2.16 6.17 -6.08
C ARG A 168 2.59 6.93 -4.82
N GLU A 169 3.46 6.36 -3.99
CA GLU A 169 3.91 7.03 -2.77
C GLU A 169 4.80 8.23 -3.08
N ILE A 170 5.62 8.17 -4.14
CA ILE A 170 6.38 9.34 -4.61
C ILE A 170 5.44 10.45 -5.10
N VAL A 171 4.37 10.10 -5.83
CA VAL A 171 3.34 11.07 -6.24
C VAL A 171 2.65 11.71 -5.04
N LYS A 172 2.45 10.97 -3.94
CA LYS A 172 1.92 11.53 -2.68
C LYS A 172 2.92 12.46 -2.00
N ASP A 173 4.20 12.12 -1.96
CA ASP A 173 5.20 13.03 -1.41
C ASP A 173 5.25 14.34 -2.23
N MET A 174 5.04 14.26 -3.56
CA MET A 174 4.93 15.46 -4.40
C MET A 174 3.71 16.31 -4.05
N GLU A 175 2.60 15.68 -3.67
CA GLU A 175 1.38 16.36 -3.20
C GLU A 175 1.60 17.05 -1.85
N ASP A 176 2.35 16.41 -0.94
CA ASP A 176 2.56 16.84 0.44
C ASP A 176 3.85 17.70 0.65
N VAL A 177 4.53 18.09 -0.44
CA VAL A 177 5.87 18.73 -0.44
C VAL A 177 5.99 19.96 0.45
N ASP A 178 4.95 20.80 0.53
CA ASP A 178 4.98 22.04 1.32
C ASP A 178 5.02 21.77 2.83
N GLY A 179 4.23 20.79 3.32
CA GLY A 179 4.23 20.41 4.73
C GLY A 179 5.46 19.61 5.12
N ASP A 180 5.97 18.77 4.21
CA ASP A 180 7.21 18.03 4.41
C ASP A 180 8.41 18.98 4.57
N SER A 181 8.50 19.98 3.69
CA SER A 181 9.56 21.00 3.72
C SER A 181 9.56 21.80 5.03
N LYS A 182 8.38 22.20 5.53
CA LYS A 182 8.25 22.95 6.79
C LYS A 182 8.59 22.14 8.04
N ASN A 183 8.54 20.81 7.98
CA ASN A 183 8.81 19.90 9.10
C ASN A 183 10.17 19.20 9.01
N ASN A 184 11.10 19.71 8.18
CA ASN A 184 12.42 19.13 7.95
C ASN A 184 12.40 17.67 7.47
N ALA A 185 11.31 17.23 6.82
CA ALA A 185 11.30 15.93 6.17
C ALA A 185 12.12 15.98 4.89
N HIS A 186 12.99 15.00 4.66
CA HIS A 186 13.85 14.93 3.48
C HIS A 186 13.26 14.01 2.41
N THR A 187 11.98 14.18 2.05
CA THR A 187 11.36 13.39 0.97
C THR A 187 11.99 13.71 -0.39
N LEU A 188 11.78 12.85 -1.38
CA LEU A 188 12.32 13.03 -2.74
C LEU A 188 12.03 14.42 -3.34
N PRO A 189 10.77 14.92 -3.35
CA PRO A 189 10.47 16.22 -3.93
C PRO A 189 11.04 17.38 -3.12
N VAL A 190 11.19 17.26 -1.79
CA VAL A 190 11.83 18.30 -0.96
C VAL A 190 13.33 18.39 -1.26
N LYS A 191 14.03 17.25 -1.32
CA LYS A 191 15.49 17.24 -1.48
C LYS A 191 15.95 17.42 -2.92
N TYR A 192 15.24 16.83 -3.89
CA TYR A 192 15.66 16.78 -5.29
C TYR A 192 14.70 17.52 -6.25
N GLY A 193 13.62 18.10 -5.73
CA GLY A 193 12.64 18.85 -6.51
C GLY A 193 11.59 17.98 -7.20
N MET A 194 10.47 18.62 -7.56
CA MET A 194 9.30 17.98 -8.19
C MET A 194 9.64 17.24 -9.48
N LYS A 195 10.55 17.78 -10.29
CA LYS A 195 10.96 17.17 -11.57
C LYS A 195 11.61 15.80 -11.35
N ASN A 196 12.61 15.71 -10.46
CA ASN A 196 13.34 14.46 -10.22
C ASN A 196 12.45 13.42 -9.52
N ALA A 197 11.60 13.85 -8.59
CA ALA A 197 10.58 12.98 -8.00
C ALA A 197 9.64 12.41 -9.07
N GLY A 198 9.17 13.25 -10.01
CA GLY A 198 8.34 12.83 -11.13
C GLY A 198 9.03 11.85 -12.09
N ILE A 199 10.32 12.01 -12.35
CA ILE A 199 11.12 11.04 -13.14
C ILE A 199 11.12 9.68 -12.44
N ILE A 200 11.49 9.64 -11.16
CA ILE A 200 11.58 8.38 -10.41
C ILE A 200 10.21 7.70 -10.32
N ALA A 201 9.14 8.46 -10.01
CA ALA A 201 7.79 7.93 -10.00
C ALA A 201 7.42 7.31 -11.35
N THR A 202 7.68 8.03 -12.45
CA THR A 202 7.42 7.55 -13.82
C THR A 202 8.22 6.29 -14.13
N THR A 203 9.49 6.20 -13.71
CA THR A 203 10.32 5.02 -13.90
C THR A 203 9.69 3.78 -13.25
N PHE A 204 9.21 3.89 -12.00
CA PHE A 204 8.50 2.79 -11.35
C PHE A 204 7.22 2.41 -12.09
N LEU A 205 6.40 3.38 -12.53
CA LEU A 205 5.17 3.11 -13.26
C LEU A 205 5.44 2.46 -14.64
N ILE A 206 6.49 2.86 -15.34
CA ILE A 206 6.92 2.22 -16.60
C ILE A 206 7.38 0.78 -16.32
N PHE A 207 8.12 0.54 -15.23
CA PHE A 207 8.49 -0.81 -14.85
C PHE A 207 7.28 -1.68 -14.51
N VAL A 208 6.22 -1.14 -13.90
CA VAL A 208 4.94 -1.87 -13.74
C VAL A 208 4.44 -2.31 -15.11
N ILE A 209 4.25 -1.37 -16.05
CA ILE A 209 3.76 -1.65 -17.40
C ILE A 209 4.60 -2.75 -18.08
N GLY A 210 5.93 -2.61 -18.09
CA GLY A 210 6.82 -3.60 -18.69
C GLY A 210 6.73 -4.97 -18.01
N SER A 211 6.67 -4.99 -16.67
CA SER A 211 6.57 -6.24 -15.91
C SER A 211 5.25 -6.98 -16.14
N THR A 212 4.16 -6.29 -16.50
CA THR A 212 2.86 -6.92 -16.75
C THR A 212 2.88 -7.92 -17.92
N PHE A 213 3.83 -7.80 -18.86
CA PHE A 213 3.95 -8.72 -19.99
C PHE A 213 4.70 -10.01 -19.63
N ILE A 214 5.47 -10.02 -18.53
CA ILE A 214 6.30 -11.17 -18.13
C ILE A 214 5.44 -12.43 -17.92
N PRO A 215 4.34 -12.42 -17.15
CA PRO A 215 3.53 -13.63 -16.95
C PRO A 215 2.98 -14.21 -18.24
N PHE A 216 2.61 -13.36 -19.20
CA PHE A 216 2.11 -13.81 -20.49
C PHE A 216 3.22 -14.44 -21.35
N ILE A 217 4.39 -13.80 -21.44
CA ILE A 217 5.54 -14.28 -22.22
C ILE A 217 6.01 -15.65 -21.73
N TYR A 218 6.04 -15.86 -20.41
CA TYR A 218 6.44 -17.14 -19.81
C TYR A 218 5.30 -18.18 -19.75
N GLY A 219 4.13 -17.88 -20.32
CA GLY A 219 2.98 -18.79 -20.34
C GLY A 219 2.35 -19.05 -18.97
N LEU A 220 2.58 -18.17 -17.99
CA LEU A 220 1.94 -18.24 -16.67
C LEU A 220 0.48 -17.79 -16.74
N TYR A 221 0.18 -16.76 -17.55
CA TYR A 221 -1.16 -16.21 -17.70
C TYR A 221 -1.61 -16.18 -19.17
N GLY A 222 -2.92 -16.36 -19.38
CA GLY A 222 -3.53 -16.42 -20.72
C GLY A 222 -3.88 -15.06 -21.35
N LEU A 223 -4.54 -15.13 -22.52
CA LEU A 223 -4.98 -13.95 -23.27
C LEU A 223 -5.99 -13.07 -22.50
N LYS A 224 -6.81 -13.68 -21.63
CA LYS A 224 -7.78 -12.94 -20.79
C LYS A 224 -7.09 -11.96 -19.85
N TYR A 225 -6.04 -12.40 -19.17
CA TYR A 225 -5.18 -11.52 -18.38
C TYR A 225 -4.57 -10.41 -19.23
N LEU A 226 -4.02 -10.74 -20.40
CA LEU A 226 -3.36 -9.74 -21.25
C LEU A 226 -4.34 -8.63 -21.68
N ILE A 227 -5.56 -8.98 -22.06
CA ILE A 227 -6.60 -8.00 -22.42
C ILE A 227 -6.99 -7.18 -21.19
N ALA A 228 -7.27 -7.84 -20.07
CA ALA A 228 -7.68 -7.17 -18.84
C ALA A 228 -6.61 -6.21 -18.29
N VAL A 229 -5.34 -6.62 -18.26
CA VAL A 229 -4.24 -5.79 -17.74
C VAL A 229 -3.93 -4.63 -18.68
N ASN A 230 -4.00 -4.81 -20.00
CA ASN A 230 -3.73 -3.71 -20.92
C ASN A 230 -4.83 -2.64 -20.88
N LEU A 231 -6.09 -3.06 -20.95
CA LEU A 231 -7.22 -2.13 -20.95
C LEU A 231 -7.49 -1.53 -19.57
N GLY A 232 -7.32 -2.32 -18.52
CA GLY A 232 -7.65 -1.94 -17.15
C GLY A 232 -6.53 -1.23 -16.41
N VAL A 233 -5.27 -1.66 -16.59
CA VAL A 233 -4.12 -1.16 -15.81
C VAL A 233 -3.20 -0.31 -16.68
N ASN A 234 -2.65 -0.86 -17.77
CA ASN A 234 -1.61 -0.17 -18.52
C ASN A 234 -2.10 1.15 -19.15
N LEU A 235 -3.33 1.20 -19.68
CA LEU A 235 -3.93 2.45 -20.18
C LEU A 235 -4.07 3.51 -19.07
N VAL A 236 -4.47 3.09 -17.87
CA VAL A 236 -4.60 3.98 -16.70
C VAL A 236 -3.24 4.50 -16.27
N LEU A 237 -2.21 3.64 -16.22
CA LEU A 237 -0.84 4.03 -15.91
C LEU A 237 -0.29 5.03 -16.93
N VAL A 238 -0.51 4.80 -18.23
CA VAL A 238 -0.12 5.75 -19.29
C VAL A 238 -0.83 7.09 -19.10
N TYR A 239 -2.14 7.08 -18.82
CA TYR A 239 -2.89 8.30 -18.51
C TYR A 239 -2.30 9.04 -17.30
N VAL A 240 -2.00 8.32 -16.22
CA VAL A 240 -1.42 8.91 -15.00
C VAL A 240 -0.06 9.56 -15.30
N ILE A 241 0.81 8.89 -16.05
CA ILE A 241 2.11 9.44 -16.46
C ILE A 241 1.92 10.71 -17.28
N ILE A 242 1.05 10.70 -18.29
CA ILE A 242 0.77 11.89 -19.11
C ILE A 242 0.20 13.03 -18.24
N SER A 243 -0.72 12.71 -17.33
CA SER A 243 -1.35 13.69 -16.43
C SER A 243 -0.34 14.31 -15.46
N LEU A 244 0.57 13.51 -14.90
CA LEU A 244 1.64 13.96 -14.00
C LEU A 244 2.57 14.98 -14.67
N TRP A 245 2.93 14.75 -15.93
CA TRP A 245 3.83 15.64 -16.67
C TRP A 245 3.15 16.87 -17.25
N LYS A 246 1.82 16.84 -17.42
CA LYS A 246 1.03 18.00 -17.85
C LYS A 246 0.74 18.98 -16.72
N ASP A 247 0.50 18.48 -15.51
CA ASP A 247 0.10 19.29 -14.37
C ASP A 247 0.61 18.68 -13.05
N GLN A 248 1.45 19.42 -12.33
CA GLN A 248 1.98 19.02 -11.01
C GLN A 248 1.31 19.77 -9.85
N SER A 249 0.13 20.34 -10.07
CA SER A 249 -0.67 20.94 -9.00
C SER A 249 -1.11 19.90 -7.96
N VAL A 250 -1.19 20.31 -6.70
CA VAL A 250 -1.66 19.46 -5.58
C VAL A 250 -3.00 18.78 -5.91
N LYS A 251 -3.92 19.51 -6.56
CA LYS A 251 -5.22 18.97 -7.00
C LYS A 251 -5.06 17.81 -7.99
N ASN A 252 -4.18 17.93 -8.98
CA ASN A 252 -3.96 16.85 -9.94
C ASN A 252 -3.20 15.68 -9.33
N LEU A 253 -2.18 15.94 -8.50
CA LEU A 253 -1.41 14.91 -7.80
C LEU A 253 -2.32 14.06 -6.90
N ASN A 254 -3.20 14.70 -6.14
CA ASN A 254 -4.23 14.02 -5.35
C ASN A 254 -5.13 13.14 -6.22
N ARG A 255 -5.62 13.68 -7.34
CA ARG A 255 -6.48 12.94 -8.29
C ARG A 255 -5.78 11.69 -8.82
N ILE A 256 -4.57 11.82 -9.36
CA ILE A 256 -3.87 10.68 -9.96
C ILE A 256 -3.41 9.66 -8.89
N SER A 257 -3.11 10.10 -7.67
CA SER A 257 -2.84 9.22 -6.52
C SER A 257 -4.05 8.38 -6.12
N ILE A 258 -5.27 8.94 -6.22
CA ILE A 258 -6.52 8.21 -6.03
C ILE A 258 -6.77 7.24 -7.20
N ILE A 259 -6.54 7.67 -8.44
CA ILE A 259 -6.67 6.79 -9.62
C ILE A 259 -5.74 5.59 -9.49
N LEU A 260 -4.45 5.79 -9.17
CA LEU A 260 -3.49 4.70 -8.93
C LEU A 260 -3.94 3.75 -7.82
N LYS A 261 -4.64 4.25 -6.79
CA LYS A 261 -5.18 3.41 -5.72
C LYS A 261 -6.26 2.46 -6.24
N TRP A 262 -7.18 2.96 -7.06
CA TRP A 262 -8.25 2.15 -7.66
C TRP A 262 -7.70 1.21 -8.74
N ASP A 263 -6.68 1.65 -9.47
CA ASP A 263 -5.99 0.86 -10.49
C ASP A 263 -5.37 -0.43 -9.91
N MET A 264 -4.87 -0.38 -8.67
CA MET A 264 -4.42 -1.58 -7.96
C MET A 264 -5.52 -2.64 -7.81
N LEU A 265 -6.79 -2.26 -7.60
CA LEU A 265 -7.91 -3.19 -7.52
C LEU A 265 -8.27 -3.78 -8.90
N VAL A 266 -8.17 -2.97 -9.95
CA VAL A 266 -8.34 -3.46 -11.34
C VAL A 266 -7.24 -4.48 -11.68
N GLY A 267 -6.01 -4.22 -11.22
CA GLY A 267 -4.88 -5.15 -11.35
C GLY A 267 -5.15 -6.50 -10.67
N LEU A 268 -5.77 -6.52 -9.49
CA LEU A 268 -6.18 -7.79 -8.84
C LEU A 268 -7.14 -8.60 -9.71
N VAL A 269 -8.11 -7.94 -10.34
CA VAL A 269 -9.06 -8.60 -11.24
C VAL A 269 -8.33 -9.16 -12.47
N ALA A 270 -7.41 -8.40 -13.05
CA ALA A 270 -6.62 -8.87 -14.19
C ALA A 270 -5.83 -10.13 -13.83
N ILE A 271 -5.11 -10.12 -12.70
CA ILE A 271 -4.32 -11.25 -12.20
C ILE A 271 -5.22 -12.48 -11.94
N TYR A 272 -6.41 -12.28 -11.37
CA TYR A 272 -7.37 -13.36 -11.16
C TYR A 272 -7.89 -14.01 -12.45
N LEU A 273 -7.90 -13.27 -13.56
CA LEU A 273 -8.30 -13.78 -14.88
C LEU A 273 -7.17 -14.46 -15.66
N GLY A 274 -5.95 -14.48 -15.11
CA GLY A 274 -4.75 -15.05 -15.74
C GLY A 274 -4.63 -16.54 -15.61
#